data_AF-R9TB16-F1
#
_entry.id   AF-R9TB16-F1
#
_cell.length_a   1.000
_cell.length_b   1.000
_cell.length_c   1.000
_cell.angle_alpha   90.00
_cell.angle_beta   90.00
_cell.angle_gamma   90.00
#
_symmetry.space_group_name_H-M   'P 1'
#
loop_
_entity.id
_entity.type
_entity.pdbx_description
1 polymer ?
#
loop_
_entity_poly.entity_id
_entity_poly.type
_entity_poly.pdbx_seq_one_letter_code
_entity_poly.pdbx_strand_id
1 'polypeptide(L)'
;MAEEFTVTVVILQLFVLFLLSKIAGYLCRKVKISAVIGEILVGIIVANIFLYQWLGFGDTPEYMDVLEVLSELGVIFLLFSVGLETPFSDLRKVGKTAMLVAILGVVLPFIAGFALIMFLYNNQAEALFIAAAMVATSIGITARVIGDMKLTQRIESRVIIGAAVIDDVLGMIVLAVVTGIAVGGESANVIDIVSTVGLGILFVILVIVMGSFILPKVHKRRQEEYKKKCECEGYVPARNPRRSNPFILAIIVCLGISLAASYVNLAAIIGAFLAGMVFAEFKEELPCEEEVQSLNQFLVPFFFIYVGMQVDLSAFDLETLILAIGVTIIALLTKFIGCGIGAWKLGPKSAAIVGIGMAPRGEVGIVVATLAFGTYGLITSSLFAVIIFMSMATTIIAPPILTWLFRRKIESENLEKVEGTTG
;
A
#
# COMPACT_ATOMS: atom_id res chain seq x y z
N MET A 1 -14.52 -28.29 25.15
CA MET A 1 -15.68 -27.51 24.68
C MET A 1 -15.13 -26.64 23.59
N ALA A 2 -15.58 -26.82 22.34
CA ALA A 2 -15.25 -25.86 21.30
C ALA A 2 -15.83 -24.52 21.76
N GLU A 3 -14.99 -23.52 21.99
CA GLU A 3 -15.50 -22.16 22.21
C GLU A 3 -16.24 -21.79 20.94
N GLU A 4 -17.56 -21.66 21.04
CA GLU A 4 -18.37 -21.17 19.94
C GLU A 4 -17.83 -19.80 19.51
N PHE A 5 -17.76 -19.57 18.21
CA PHE A 5 -17.59 -18.23 17.66
C PHE A 5 -18.68 -17.31 18.24
N THR A 6 -18.34 -16.56 19.29
CA THR A 6 -19.27 -15.66 19.95
C THR A 6 -18.87 -14.23 19.62
N VAL A 7 -19.86 -13.42 19.28
CA VAL A 7 -19.71 -11.99 19.02
C VAL A 7 -19.01 -11.29 20.21
N THR A 8 -19.21 -11.79 21.43
CA THR A 8 -18.54 -11.32 22.65
C THR A 8 -17.02 -11.42 22.56
N VAL A 9 -16.47 -12.54 22.08
CA VAL A 9 -15.01 -12.73 21.93
C VAL A 9 -14.46 -11.80 20.86
N VAL A 10 -15.16 -11.65 19.73
CA VAL A 10 -14.76 -10.71 18.67
C VAL A 10 -14.73 -9.27 19.20
N ILE A 11 -15.76 -8.85 19.95
CA ILE A 11 -15.79 -7.50 20.56
C ILE A 11 -14.62 -7.31 21.52
N LEU A 12 -14.30 -8.34 22.33
CA LEU A 12 -13.15 -8.30 23.25
C LEU A 12 -11.83 -8.16 22.49
N GLN A 13 -11.61 -8.94 21.43
CA GLN A 13 -10.43 -8.86 20.57
C GLN A 13 -10.29 -7.46 19.98
N LEU A 14 -11.35 -6.94 19.34
CA LEU A 14 -11.33 -5.61 18.74
C LEU A 14 -11.06 -4.52 19.79
N PHE A 15 -11.67 -4.63 20.97
CA PHE A 15 -11.42 -3.70 22.07
C PHE A 15 -9.96 -3.71 22.51
N VAL A 16 -9.39 -4.88 22.79
CA VAL A 16 -8.02 -5.03 23.28
C VAL A 16 -7.01 -4.56 22.23
N LEU A 17 -7.14 -5.04 20.99
CA LEU A 17 -6.23 -4.68 19.89
C LEU A 17 -6.29 -3.18 19.59
N PHE A 18 -7.49 -2.61 19.54
CA PHE A 18 -7.64 -1.17 19.31
C PHE A 18 -7.07 -0.34 20.47
N LEU A 19 -7.33 -0.73 21.72
CA LEU A 19 -6.78 -0.02 22.89
C LEU A 19 -5.25 -0.05 22.89
N LEU A 20 -4.65 -1.23 22.72
CA LEU A 20 -3.19 -1.39 22.71
C LEU A 20 -2.55 -0.59 21.57
N SER A 21 -3.12 -0.63 20.37
CA SER A 21 -2.62 0.14 19.22
C SER A 21 -2.67 1.65 19.45
N LYS A 22 -3.73 2.19 20.11
CA LYS A 22 -3.80 3.62 20.45
C LYS A 22 -2.77 4.01 21.50
N ILE A 23 -2.53 3.17 22.51
CA ILE A 23 -1.50 3.41 23.52
C ILE A 23 -0.12 3.41 22.87
N ALA A 24 0.20 2.38 22.08
CA ALA A 24 1.48 2.27 21.39
C ALA A 24 1.71 3.42 20.40
N GLY A 25 0.71 3.75 19.58
CA GLY A 25 0.78 4.88 18.64
C GLY A 25 0.95 6.22 19.35
N TYR A 26 0.34 6.43 20.53
CA TYR A 26 0.59 7.60 21.36
C TYR A 26 2.04 7.67 21.87
N LEU A 27 2.60 6.55 22.33
CA LEU A 27 4.00 6.46 22.76
C LEU A 27 4.97 6.75 21.60
N CYS A 28 4.72 6.18 20.41
CA CYS A 28 5.52 6.44 19.21
C CYS A 28 5.52 7.93 18.82
N ARG A 29 4.35 8.58 18.85
CA ARG A 29 4.25 10.03 18.61
C ARG A 29 5.04 10.85 19.64
N LYS A 30 5.07 10.42 20.90
CA LYS A 30 5.85 11.08 21.96
C LYS A 30 7.35 11.05 21.69
N VAL A 31 7.86 9.97 21.08
CA VAL A 31 9.26 9.87 20.63
C VAL A 31 9.48 10.38 19.20
N LYS A 32 8.50 11.08 18.62
CA LYS A 32 8.53 11.70 17.28
C LYS A 32 8.69 10.72 16.11
N ILE A 33 8.21 9.49 16.27
CA ILE A 33 8.15 8.45 15.24
C ILE A 33 6.68 8.27 14.78
N SER A 34 6.47 7.74 13.57
CA SER A 34 5.14 7.44 13.04
C SER A 34 4.36 6.47 13.95
N ALA A 35 3.06 6.70 14.10
CA ALA A 35 2.20 5.88 14.96
C ALA A 35 2.11 4.42 14.49
N VAL A 36 2.20 4.21 13.18
CA VAL A 36 2.17 2.90 12.50
C VAL A 36 3.13 1.89 13.12
N ILE A 37 4.32 2.33 13.53
CA ILE A 37 5.31 1.44 14.12
C ILE A 37 4.80 0.83 15.42
N GLY A 38 4.11 1.64 16.24
CA GLY A 38 3.49 1.15 17.47
C GLY A 38 2.38 0.14 17.20
N GLU A 39 1.59 0.36 16.13
CA GLU A 39 0.48 -0.52 15.73
C GLU A 39 1.02 -1.89 15.26
N ILE A 40 2.09 -1.91 14.46
CA ILE A 40 2.78 -3.15 14.03
C ILE A 40 3.41 -3.88 15.23
N LEU A 41 4.07 -3.15 16.13
CA LEU A 41 4.68 -3.73 17.33
C LEU A 41 3.63 -4.40 18.23
N VAL A 42 2.44 -3.81 18.34
CA VAL A 42 1.33 -4.44 19.07
C VAL A 42 0.96 -5.78 18.43
N GLY A 43 0.86 -5.86 17.10
CA GLY A 43 0.61 -7.12 16.41
C GLY A 43 1.67 -8.20 16.72
N ILE A 44 2.95 -7.83 16.64
CA ILE A 44 4.07 -8.73 16.97
C ILE A 44 3.96 -9.27 18.40
N ILE A 45 3.76 -8.35 19.35
CA ILE A 45 3.68 -8.68 20.78
C ILE A 45 2.47 -9.58 21.05
N VAL A 46 1.32 -9.27 20.44
CA VAL A 46 0.09 -10.07 20.60
C VAL A 46 0.33 -11.48 20.08
N ALA A 47 0.88 -11.64 18.87
CA ALA A 47 1.07 -12.95 18.23
C ALA A 47 2.09 -13.85 18.95
N ASN A 48 3.10 -13.29 19.61
CA ASN A 48 4.22 -14.06 20.16
C ASN A 48 4.18 -14.24 21.69
N ILE A 49 3.13 -13.77 22.37
CA ILE A 49 2.96 -13.91 23.83
C ILE A 49 1.67 -14.70 24.12
N PHE A 50 1.51 -15.17 25.36
CA PHE A 50 0.29 -15.79 25.88
C PHE A 50 -1.01 -15.04 25.53
N LEU A 51 -0.92 -13.73 25.24
CA LEU A 51 -2.05 -12.92 24.80
C LEU A 51 -2.71 -13.46 23.51
N TYR A 52 -1.96 -14.07 22.59
CA TYR A 52 -2.53 -14.71 21.39
C TYR A 52 -3.52 -15.83 21.75
N GLN A 53 -3.10 -16.72 22.65
CA GLN A 53 -3.91 -17.84 23.12
C GLN A 53 -5.05 -17.35 24.00
N TRP A 54 -4.80 -16.37 24.88
CA TRP A 54 -5.84 -15.79 25.74
C TRP A 54 -6.96 -15.09 24.96
N LEU A 55 -6.63 -14.52 23.79
CA LEU A 55 -7.61 -13.93 22.88
C LEU A 55 -8.34 -14.97 22.02
N GLY A 56 -8.02 -16.26 22.14
CA GLY A 56 -8.68 -17.35 21.41
C GLY A 56 -8.22 -17.54 19.96
N PHE A 57 -7.22 -16.77 19.49
CA PHE A 57 -6.72 -16.89 18.11
C PHE A 57 -6.02 -18.23 17.83
N GLY A 58 -5.55 -18.94 18.86
CA GLY A 58 -4.96 -20.27 18.74
C GLY A 58 -5.96 -21.42 18.68
N ASP A 59 -7.20 -21.18 19.12
CA ASP A 59 -8.21 -22.22 19.32
C ASP A 59 -9.20 -22.31 18.15
N THR A 60 -9.44 -21.20 17.45
CA THR A 60 -10.36 -21.15 16.31
C THR A 60 -9.82 -20.25 15.18
N PRO A 61 -9.66 -20.80 13.95
CA PRO A 61 -9.19 -20.03 12.80
C PRO A 61 -10.12 -18.85 12.42
N GLU A 62 -11.42 -18.98 12.69
CA GLU A 62 -12.46 -18.02 12.31
C GLU A 62 -12.25 -16.61 12.89
N TYR A 63 -11.62 -16.48 14.07
CA TYR A 63 -11.31 -15.17 14.64
C TYR A 63 -10.21 -14.43 13.85
N MET A 64 -9.25 -15.16 13.29
CA MET A 64 -8.22 -14.58 12.42
C MET A 64 -8.82 -14.09 11.09
N ASP A 65 -9.79 -14.81 10.54
CA ASP A 65 -10.49 -14.41 9.31
C ASP A 65 -11.23 -13.06 9.47
N VAL A 66 -11.86 -12.82 10.62
CA VAL A 66 -12.54 -11.52 10.89
C VAL A 66 -11.52 -10.38 10.93
N LEU A 67 -10.37 -10.60 11.57
CA LEU A 67 -9.31 -9.60 11.65
C LEU A 67 -8.68 -9.35 10.27
N GLU A 68 -8.53 -10.39 9.45
CA GLU A 68 -8.07 -10.29 8.07
C GLU A 68 -9.00 -9.42 7.22
N VAL A 69 -10.31 -9.65 7.29
CA VAL A 69 -11.29 -8.82 6.57
C VAL A 69 -11.23 -7.36 7.03
N LEU A 70 -11.13 -7.10 8.33
CA LEU A 70 -10.98 -5.75 8.86
C LEU A 70 -9.65 -5.09 8.44
N SER A 71 -8.58 -5.88 8.38
CA SER A 71 -7.27 -5.47 7.90
C SER A 71 -7.33 -5.05 6.42
N GLU A 72 -7.95 -5.85 5.55
CA GLU A 72 -8.15 -5.53 4.14
C GLU A 72 -8.97 -4.26 3.95
N LEU A 73 -10.09 -4.12 4.68
CA LEU A 73 -10.88 -2.89 4.67
C LEU A 73 -10.07 -1.69 5.16
N GLY A 74 -9.26 -1.87 6.21
CA GLY A 74 -8.37 -0.84 6.74
C GLY A 74 -7.41 -0.28 5.68
N VAL A 75 -6.74 -1.15 4.94
CA VAL A 75 -5.82 -0.71 3.87
C VAL A 75 -6.56 -0.14 2.65
N ILE A 76 -7.73 -0.68 2.28
CA ILE A 76 -8.59 -0.12 1.22
C ILE A 76 -8.93 1.35 1.53
N PHE A 77 -9.47 1.63 2.72
CA PHE A 77 -9.86 3.00 3.07
C PHE A 77 -8.66 3.93 3.34
N LEU A 78 -7.53 3.39 3.80
CA LEU A 78 -6.26 4.13 3.86
C LEU A 78 -5.88 4.66 2.48
N LEU A 79 -5.82 3.77 1.48
CA LEU A 79 -5.42 4.15 0.12
C LEU A 79 -6.48 5.00 -0.58
N PHE A 80 -7.76 4.79 -0.29
CA PHE A 80 -8.82 5.70 -0.72
C PHE A 80 -8.58 7.13 -0.22
N SER A 81 -8.29 7.31 1.07
CA SER A 81 -7.99 8.63 1.64
C SER A 81 -6.74 9.28 1.05
N VAL A 82 -5.72 8.48 0.72
CA VAL A 82 -4.52 8.99 0.03
C VAL A 82 -4.88 9.43 -1.39
N GLY A 83 -5.75 8.69 -2.07
CA GLY A 83 -6.31 9.06 -3.36
C GLY A 83 -7.09 10.37 -3.30
N LEU A 84 -7.91 10.59 -2.26
CA LEU A 84 -8.68 11.84 -2.05
C LEU A 84 -7.78 13.09 -1.94
N GLU A 85 -6.53 12.91 -1.51
CA GLU A 85 -5.56 14.01 -1.42
C GLU A 85 -4.70 14.16 -2.70
N THR A 86 -4.84 13.26 -3.67
CA THR A 86 -3.94 13.17 -4.83
C THR A 86 -4.74 13.30 -6.14
N PRO A 87 -4.96 14.52 -6.66
CA PRO A 87 -5.67 14.67 -7.93
C PRO A 87 -4.83 14.09 -9.09
N PHE A 88 -5.50 13.52 -10.08
CA PHE A 88 -4.86 12.91 -11.25
C PHE A 88 -3.98 13.92 -12.01
N SER A 89 -4.44 15.17 -12.08
CA SER A 89 -3.70 16.28 -12.69
C SER A 89 -2.29 16.47 -12.11
N ASP A 90 -2.07 16.12 -10.84
CA ASP A 90 -0.77 16.20 -10.19
C ASP A 90 0.12 14.98 -10.46
N LEU A 91 -0.48 13.79 -10.53
CA LEU A 91 0.26 12.56 -10.85
C LEU A 91 0.82 12.59 -12.28
N ARG A 92 0.04 13.15 -13.22
CA ARG A 92 0.46 13.30 -14.61
C ARG A 92 1.75 14.11 -14.77
N LYS A 93 2.01 15.07 -13.87
CA LYS A 93 3.21 15.92 -13.90
C LYS A 93 4.48 15.13 -13.59
N VAL A 94 4.37 14.06 -12.80
CA VAL A 94 5.51 13.24 -12.35
C VAL A 94 5.59 11.87 -13.01
N GLY A 95 4.64 11.54 -13.91
CA GLY A 95 4.48 10.20 -14.48
C GLY A 95 5.72 9.61 -15.14
N LYS A 96 6.54 10.43 -15.84
CA LYS A 96 7.79 9.95 -16.45
C LYS A 96 8.80 9.49 -15.41
N THR A 97 8.95 10.26 -14.33
CA THR A 97 9.84 9.91 -13.22
C THR A 97 9.29 8.71 -12.47
N ALA A 98 7.99 8.69 -12.17
CA ALA A 98 7.32 7.57 -11.52
C ALA A 98 7.49 6.25 -12.29
N MET A 99 7.34 6.27 -13.62
CA MET A 99 7.57 5.10 -14.47
C MET A 99 9.02 4.58 -14.36
N LEU A 100 10.01 5.47 -14.42
CA LEU A 100 11.41 5.08 -14.32
C LEU A 100 11.73 4.51 -12.93
N VAL A 101 11.18 5.12 -11.87
CA VAL A 101 11.29 4.65 -10.48
C VAL A 101 10.69 3.25 -10.34
N ALA A 102 9.52 2.99 -10.91
CA ALA A 102 8.87 1.68 -10.87
C ALA A 102 9.66 0.61 -11.63
N ILE A 103 10.06 0.88 -12.88
CA ILE A 103 10.83 -0.09 -13.69
C ILE A 103 12.14 -0.47 -12.99
N LEU A 104 12.93 0.52 -12.57
CA LEU A 104 14.20 0.24 -11.89
C LEU A 104 13.97 -0.38 -10.50
N GLY A 105 12.89 0.02 -9.83
CA GLY A 105 12.42 -0.55 -8.57
C GLY A 105 11.96 -2.00 -8.67
N VAL A 106 11.64 -2.50 -9.86
CA VAL A 106 11.29 -3.91 -10.12
C VAL A 106 12.52 -4.69 -10.58
N VAL A 107 13.21 -4.18 -11.61
CA VAL A 107 14.29 -4.90 -12.30
C VAL A 107 15.47 -5.20 -11.36
N LEU A 108 15.91 -4.21 -10.58
CA LEU A 108 17.08 -4.39 -9.71
C LEU A 108 16.84 -5.41 -8.59
N PRO A 109 15.78 -5.31 -7.76
CA PRO A 109 15.54 -6.32 -6.74
C PRO A 109 15.25 -7.70 -7.32
N PHE A 110 14.57 -7.79 -8.47
CA PHE A 110 14.31 -9.07 -9.11
C PHE A 110 15.62 -9.77 -9.48
N ILE A 111 16.51 -9.08 -10.21
CA ILE A 111 17.81 -9.65 -10.63
C ILE A 111 18.65 -10.03 -9.41
N ALA A 112 18.70 -9.17 -8.39
CA ALA A 112 19.51 -9.44 -7.20
C ALA A 112 18.97 -10.60 -6.37
N GLY A 113 17.66 -10.69 -6.16
CA GLY A 113 17.01 -11.79 -5.45
C GLY A 113 17.18 -13.11 -6.19
N PHE A 114 16.96 -13.10 -7.51
CA PHE A 114 17.15 -14.28 -8.35
C PHE A 114 18.61 -14.76 -8.31
N ALA A 115 19.57 -13.85 -8.50
CA ALA A 115 20.99 -14.18 -8.49
C ALA A 115 21.45 -14.73 -7.12
N LEU A 116 20.97 -14.16 -6.01
CA LEU A 116 21.30 -14.63 -4.67
C LEU A 116 20.87 -16.09 -4.47
N ILE A 117 19.60 -16.39 -4.75
CA ILE A 117 19.05 -17.73 -4.47
C ILE A 117 19.57 -18.76 -5.47
N MET A 118 19.76 -18.39 -6.73
CA MET A 118 20.46 -19.25 -7.69
C MET A 118 21.87 -19.59 -7.22
N PHE A 119 22.59 -18.63 -6.63
CA PHE A 119 23.94 -18.87 -6.12
C PHE A 119 23.96 -19.79 -4.89
N LEU A 120 23.01 -19.62 -3.96
CA LEU A 120 22.98 -20.37 -2.70
C LEU A 120 22.37 -21.77 -2.84
N TYR A 121 21.26 -21.88 -3.56
CA TYR A 121 20.44 -23.10 -3.62
C TYR A 121 20.45 -23.76 -5.00
N ASN A 122 20.89 -23.06 -6.05
CA ASN A 122 20.86 -23.51 -7.44
C ASN A 122 19.48 -24.06 -7.88
N ASN A 123 18.41 -23.49 -7.29
CA ASN A 123 17.03 -23.85 -7.58
C ASN A 123 16.31 -22.67 -8.25
N GLN A 124 15.92 -22.88 -9.51
CA GLN A 124 15.30 -21.83 -10.32
C GLN A 124 13.91 -21.42 -9.81
N ALA A 125 13.10 -22.36 -9.33
CA ALA A 125 11.76 -22.05 -8.84
C ALA A 125 11.83 -21.17 -7.58
N GLU A 126 12.64 -21.59 -6.60
CA GLU A 126 12.89 -20.82 -5.38
C GLU A 126 13.44 -19.42 -5.70
N ALA A 127 14.39 -19.33 -6.64
CA ALA A 127 14.96 -18.05 -7.03
C ALA A 127 13.95 -17.10 -7.67
N LEU A 128 13.07 -17.62 -8.53
CA LEU A 128 12.01 -16.83 -9.15
C LEU A 128 11.01 -16.31 -8.12
N PHE A 129 10.58 -17.14 -7.17
CA PHE A 129 9.62 -16.72 -6.14
C PHE A 129 10.19 -15.74 -5.13
N ILE A 130 11.45 -15.92 -4.69
CA ILE A 130 12.13 -14.94 -3.83
C ILE A 130 12.34 -13.62 -4.58
N ALA A 131 12.76 -13.66 -5.85
CA ALA A 131 12.89 -12.48 -6.68
C ALA A 131 11.55 -11.74 -6.83
N ALA A 132 10.46 -12.46 -7.09
CA ALA A 132 9.12 -11.90 -7.18
C ALA A 132 8.66 -11.25 -5.87
N ALA A 133 8.89 -11.91 -4.74
CA ALA A 133 8.57 -11.37 -3.42
C ALA A 133 9.38 -10.09 -3.11
N MET A 134 10.61 -10.00 -3.62
CA MET A 134 11.44 -8.80 -3.56
C MET A 134 11.02 -7.70 -4.55
N VAL A 135 10.05 -7.90 -5.43
CA VAL A 135 9.62 -6.86 -6.39
C VAL A 135 8.56 -5.94 -5.81
N ALA A 136 7.53 -6.51 -5.18
CA ALA A 136 6.33 -5.77 -4.80
C ALA A 136 6.57 -4.80 -3.63
N THR A 137 6.25 -3.51 -3.82
CA THR A 137 6.28 -2.49 -2.76
C THR A 137 4.92 -2.42 -2.05
N SER A 138 4.92 -2.24 -0.73
CA SER A 138 3.68 -1.94 0.02
C SER A 138 3.49 -0.42 0.16
N ILE A 139 2.60 0.11 -0.68
CA ILE A 139 2.28 1.54 -0.71
C ILE A 139 1.59 2.02 0.58
N GLY A 140 0.82 1.15 1.25
CA GLY A 140 0.01 1.52 2.41
C GLY A 140 0.85 2.09 3.56
N ILE A 141 1.98 1.45 3.86
CA ILE A 141 2.89 1.90 4.94
C ILE A 141 3.46 3.28 4.61
N THR A 142 4.03 3.45 3.42
CA THR A 142 4.63 4.73 3.02
C THR A 142 3.61 5.84 2.94
N ALA A 143 2.44 5.57 2.35
CA ALA A 143 1.37 6.53 2.23
C ALA A 143 0.87 6.99 3.61
N ARG A 144 0.80 6.07 4.58
CA ARG A 144 0.46 6.41 5.96
C ARG A 144 1.52 7.30 6.62
N VAL A 145 2.81 7.02 6.42
CA VAL A 145 3.89 7.89 6.94
C VAL A 145 3.80 9.29 6.35
N ILE A 146 3.61 9.39 5.03
CA ILE A 146 3.47 10.68 4.33
C ILE A 146 2.23 11.44 4.83
N GLY A 147 1.11 10.74 5.03
CA GLY A 147 -0.14 11.30 5.55
C GLY A 147 0.00 11.80 6.99
N ASP A 148 0.59 11.01 7.89
CA ASP A 148 0.86 11.40 9.28
C ASP A 148 1.75 12.65 9.35
N MET A 149 2.66 12.83 8.38
CA MET A 149 3.52 14.00 8.25
C MET A 149 2.87 15.18 7.49
N LYS A 150 1.67 15.00 6.91
CA LYS A 150 0.98 15.98 6.06
C LYS A 150 1.81 16.41 4.85
N LEU A 151 2.52 15.46 4.23
CA LEU A 151 3.43 15.71 3.09
C LEU A 151 2.92 15.16 1.76
N THR A 152 1.64 14.80 1.64
CA THR A 152 1.03 14.23 0.42
C THR A 152 1.21 15.12 -0.82
N GLN A 153 1.27 16.43 -0.63
CA GLN A 153 1.43 17.41 -1.72
C GLN A 153 2.87 17.59 -2.22
N ARG A 154 3.87 17.02 -1.56
CA ARG A 154 5.28 17.14 -1.98
C ARG A 154 5.55 16.32 -3.25
N ILE A 155 6.53 16.75 -4.05
CA ILE A 155 6.85 16.09 -5.32
C ILE A 155 7.33 14.65 -5.13
N GLU A 156 8.09 14.39 -4.06
CA GLU A 156 8.57 13.06 -3.69
C GLU A 156 7.40 12.12 -3.40
N SER A 157 6.43 12.60 -2.62
CA SER A 157 5.23 11.84 -2.26
C SER A 157 4.43 11.45 -3.50
N ARG A 158 4.23 12.39 -4.43
CA ARG A 158 3.54 12.14 -5.71
C ARG A 158 4.29 11.13 -6.58
N VAL A 159 5.62 11.20 -6.61
CA VAL A 159 6.46 10.25 -7.34
C VAL A 159 6.39 8.86 -6.72
N ILE A 160 6.47 8.75 -5.39
CA ILE A 160 6.36 7.47 -4.66
C ILE A 160 4.98 6.84 -4.92
N ILE A 161 3.90 7.60 -4.70
CA ILE A 161 2.53 7.11 -4.89
C ILE A 161 2.30 6.69 -6.35
N GLY A 162 2.72 7.52 -7.31
CA GLY A 162 2.59 7.20 -8.73
C GLY A 162 3.44 6.01 -9.17
N ALA A 163 4.67 5.90 -8.65
CA ALA A 163 5.54 4.78 -8.94
C ALA A 163 4.96 3.49 -8.37
N ALA A 164 4.38 3.52 -7.17
CA ALA A 164 3.79 2.36 -6.53
C ALA A 164 2.57 1.80 -7.30
N VAL A 165 1.71 2.64 -7.89
CA VAL A 165 0.63 2.15 -8.76
C VAL A 165 1.18 1.41 -9.99
N ILE A 166 2.26 1.91 -10.58
CA ILE A 166 2.93 1.25 -11.71
C ILE A 166 3.63 -0.04 -11.23
N ASP A 167 4.29 0.02 -10.07
CA ASP A 167 4.99 -1.09 -9.43
C ASP A 167 4.05 -2.26 -9.16
N ASP A 168 2.80 -2.02 -8.74
CA ASP A 168 1.79 -3.08 -8.53
C ASP A 168 1.39 -3.78 -9.83
N VAL A 169 1.18 -3.01 -10.91
CA VAL A 169 0.91 -3.58 -12.24
C VAL A 169 2.11 -4.40 -12.71
N LEU A 170 3.33 -3.89 -12.52
CA LEU A 170 4.56 -4.61 -12.83
C LEU A 170 4.74 -5.86 -11.95
N GLY A 171 4.37 -5.79 -10.68
CA GLY A 171 4.43 -6.89 -9.72
C GLY A 171 3.51 -8.04 -10.12
N MET A 172 2.28 -7.73 -10.56
CA MET A 172 1.38 -8.72 -11.17
C MET A 172 1.99 -9.38 -12.40
N ILE A 173 2.58 -8.59 -13.31
CA ILE A 173 3.26 -9.15 -14.50
C ILE A 173 4.36 -10.11 -14.07
N VAL A 174 5.20 -9.69 -13.12
CA VAL A 174 6.30 -10.51 -12.60
C VAL A 174 5.76 -11.80 -11.98
N LEU A 175 4.73 -11.73 -11.13
CA LEU A 175 4.13 -12.90 -10.50
C LEU A 175 3.56 -13.87 -11.55
N ALA A 176 2.80 -13.38 -12.52
CA ALA A 176 2.22 -14.21 -13.57
C ALA A 176 3.30 -14.93 -14.39
N VAL A 177 4.38 -14.21 -14.75
CA VAL A 177 5.52 -14.79 -15.48
C VAL A 177 6.27 -15.81 -14.62
N VAL A 178 6.53 -15.49 -13.36
CA VAL A 178 7.24 -16.36 -12.41
C VAL A 178 6.48 -17.66 -12.19
N THR A 179 5.18 -17.57 -11.91
CA THR A 179 4.31 -18.74 -11.75
C THR A 179 4.29 -19.59 -13.02
N GLY A 180 4.16 -18.96 -14.19
CA GLY A 180 4.14 -19.67 -15.47
C GLY A 180 5.44 -20.45 -15.75
N ILE A 181 6.59 -19.85 -15.44
CA ILE A 181 7.90 -20.50 -15.62
C ILE A 181 8.13 -21.59 -14.56
N ALA A 182 7.83 -21.30 -13.28
CA ALA A 182 8.20 -22.17 -12.16
C ALA A 182 7.35 -23.45 -12.06
N VAL A 183 6.08 -23.41 -12.50
CA VAL A 183 5.19 -24.58 -12.49
C VAL A 183 5.43 -25.51 -13.70
N GLY A 184 6.31 -25.13 -14.64
CA GLY A 184 6.77 -26.02 -15.72
C GLY A 184 5.74 -26.29 -16.82
N GLY A 185 4.80 -25.38 -17.05
CA GLY A 185 3.74 -25.59 -18.04
C GLY A 185 4.16 -25.22 -19.46
N GLU A 186 4.12 -26.19 -20.38
CA GLU A 186 3.77 -25.98 -21.80
C GLU A 186 2.41 -25.24 -21.98
N SER A 187 1.74 -24.96 -20.87
CA SER A 187 0.44 -24.31 -20.66
C SER A 187 0.51 -23.05 -19.78
N ALA A 188 1.67 -22.40 -19.62
CA ALA A 188 1.64 -20.96 -19.33
C ALA A 188 1.14 -20.27 -20.60
N ASN A 189 -0.19 -20.23 -20.76
CA ASN A 189 -0.83 -19.61 -21.90
C ASN A 189 -0.38 -18.15 -21.87
N VAL A 190 0.57 -17.79 -22.74
CA VAL A 190 1.07 -16.41 -22.86
C VAL A 190 -0.12 -15.45 -23.06
N ILE A 191 -1.20 -15.98 -23.65
CA ILE A 191 -2.51 -15.35 -23.78
C ILE A 191 -3.14 -15.00 -22.42
N ASP A 192 -3.07 -15.86 -21.40
CA ASP A 192 -3.64 -15.60 -20.07
C ASP A 192 -2.84 -14.53 -19.32
N ILE A 193 -1.51 -14.54 -19.44
CA ILE A 193 -0.64 -13.49 -18.87
C ILE A 193 -0.89 -12.16 -19.58
N VAL A 194 -0.84 -12.14 -20.92
CA VAL A 194 -1.06 -10.93 -21.72
C VAL A 194 -2.48 -10.38 -21.51
N SER A 195 -3.49 -11.25 -21.41
CA SER A 195 -4.86 -10.82 -21.16
C SER A 195 -5.05 -10.26 -19.75
N THR A 196 -4.49 -10.89 -18.71
CA THR A 196 -4.56 -10.37 -17.33
C THR A 196 -3.90 -8.99 -17.22
N VAL A 197 -2.71 -8.84 -17.80
CA VAL A 197 -1.96 -7.58 -17.80
C VAL A 197 -2.67 -6.51 -18.63
N GLY A 198 -3.18 -6.90 -19.82
CA GLY A 198 -3.95 -6.02 -20.69
C GLY A 198 -5.23 -5.54 -20.02
N LEU A 199 -5.95 -6.42 -19.32
CA LEU A 199 -7.15 -6.08 -18.56
C LEU A 199 -6.83 -5.14 -17.39
N GLY A 200 -5.76 -5.38 -16.63
CA GLY A 200 -5.35 -4.50 -15.55
C GLY A 200 -4.98 -3.09 -16.04
N ILE A 201 -4.17 -2.99 -17.10
CA ILE A 201 -3.82 -1.70 -17.72
C ILE A 201 -5.06 -1.00 -18.26
N LEU A 202 -5.93 -1.73 -18.97
CA LEU A 202 -7.18 -1.21 -19.52
C LEU A 202 -8.09 -0.68 -18.40
N PHE A 203 -8.22 -1.40 -17.29
CA PHE A 203 -8.99 -1.00 -16.12
C PHE A 203 -8.46 0.31 -15.54
N VAL A 204 -7.15 0.41 -15.28
CA VAL A 204 -6.53 1.63 -14.75
C VAL A 204 -6.77 2.82 -15.69
N ILE A 205 -6.54 2.64 -17.00
CA ILE A 205 -6.79 3.68 -18.00
C ILE A 205 -8.27 4.08 -18.01
N LEU A 206 -9.18 3.12 -17.98
CA LEU A 206 -10.62 3.36 -18.04
C LEU A 206 -11.10 4.16 -16.82
N VAL A 207 -10.69 3.79 -15.61
CA VAL A 207 -11.04 4.53 -14.39
C VAL A 207 -10.46 5.95 -14.44
N ILE A 208 -9.21 6.11 -14.87
CA ILE A 208 -8.57 7.42 -15.02
C ILE A 208 -9.31 8.28 -16.06
N VAL A 209 -9.67 7.73 -17.22
CA VAL A 209 -10.39 8.45 -18.28
C VAL A 209 -11.80 8.82 -17.84
N MET A 210 -12.51 7.91 -17.17
CA MET A 210 -13.82 8.19 -16.58
C MET A 210 -13.73 9.31 -15.56
N GLY A 211 -12.76 9.24 -14.65
CA GLY A 211 -12.45 10.23 -13.62
C GLY A 211 -12.11 11.61 -14.17
N SER A 212 -11.20 11.65 -15.14
CA SER A 212 -10.56 12.90 -15.58
C SER A 212 -11.23 13.56 -16.78
N PHE A 213 -12.10 12.85 -17.52
CA PHE A 213 -12.68 13.38 -18.76
C PHE A 213 -14.20 13.31 -18.81
N ILE A 214 -14.80 12.21 -18.37
CA ILE A 214 -16.25 12.03 -18.45
C ILE A 214 -16.94 12.77 -17.30
N LEU A 215 -16.53 12.51 -16.06
CA LEU A 215 -17.13 13.14 -14.88
C LEU A 215 -17.05 14.68 -14.89
N PRO A 216 -15.92 15.32 -15.26
CA PRO A 216 -15.85 16.79 -15.28
C PRO A 216 -16.73 17.40 -16.35
N LYS A 217 -16.85 16.75 -17.52
CA LYS A 217 -17.73 17.20 -18.60
C LYS A 217 -19.21 17.06 -18.26
N VAL A 218 -19.60 15.97 -17.61
CA VAL A 218 -20.97 15.75 -17.15
C VAL A 218 -21.33 16.75 -16.06
N HIS A 219 -20.42 17.00 -15.10
CA HIS A 219 -20.63 18.01 -14.07
C HIS A 219 -20.73 19.42 -14.63
N LYS A 220 -19.79 19.82 -15.51
CA LYS A 220 -19.81 21.15 -16.14
C LYS A 220 -21.08 21.39 -16.96
N ARG A 221 -21.51 20.39 -17.75
CA ARG A 221 -22.78 20.47 -18.50
C ARG A 221 -23.99 20.59 -17.57
N ARG A 222 -24.05 19.81 -16.49
CA ARG A 222 -25.13 19.92 -15.50
C ARG A 222 -25.14 21.26 -14.79
N GLN A 223 -23.98 21.81 -14.42
CA GLN A 223 -23.88 23.13 -13.81
C GLN A 223 -24.30 24.23 -14.79
N GLU A 224 -23.87 24.16 -16.06
CA GLU A 224 -24.27 25.09 -17.11
C GLU A 224 -25.78 25.03 -17.42
N GLU A 225 -26.35 23.83 -17.49
CA GLU A 225 -27.79 23.63 -17.66
C GLU A 225 -28.60 24.14 -16.46
N TYR A 226 -28.11 23.91 -15.24
CA TYR A 226 -28.76 24.39 -14.02
C TYR A 226 -28.72 25.93 -13.95
N LYS A 227 -27.56 26.53 -14.27
CA LYS A 227 -27.39 27.99 -14.31
C LYS A 227 -28.29 28.64 -15.38
N LYS A 228 -28.38 28.06 -16.57
CA LYS A 228 -29.31 28.51 -17.63
C LYS A 228 -30.78 28.43 -17.21
N LYS A 229 -31.19 27.38 -16.48
CA LYS A 229 -32.55 27.27 -15.96
C LYS A 229 -32.88 28.35 -14.93
N CYS A 230 -31.95 28.65 -14.02
CA CYS A 230 -32.14 29.68 -13.00
C CYS A 230 -32.19 31.10 -13.58
N GLU A 231 -31.38 31.39 -14.61
CA GLU A 231 -31.41 32.69 -15.32
C GLU A 231 -32.74 32.92 -16.07
N CYS A 232 -33.37 31.87 -16.61
CA CYS A 232 -34.65 31.96 -17.32
C CYS A 232 -35.88 32.09 -16.39
N GLU A 233 -35.81 31.59 -15.16
CA GLU A 233 -36.96 31.54 -14.23
C GLU A 233 -36.97 32.65 -13.16
N GLY A 234 -35.98 33.57 -13.16
CA GLY A 234 -35.91 34.68 -12.21
C GLY A 234 -35.76 34.25 -10.74
N TYR A 235 -35.45 32.98 -10.51
CA TYR A 235 -35.33 32.36 -9.20
C TYR A 235 -33.85 32.26 -8.83
N VAL A 236 -33.43 32.92 -7.74
CA VAL A 236 -32.13 32.64 -7.11
C VAL A 236 -32.35 31.43 -6.22
N PRO A 237 -31.94 30.21 -6.58
CA PRO A 237 -32.13 29.10 -5.67
C PRO A 237 -31.11 29.27 -4.55
N ALA A 238 -31.58 29.27 -3.29
CA ALA A 238 -30.76 28.72 -2.23
C ALA A 238 -30.31 27.34 -2.74
N ARG A 239 -29.00 27.14 -2.92
CA ARG A 239 -28.35 25.89 -3.36
C ARG A 239 -29.03 24.75 -2.63
N ASN A 240 -30.04 24.13 -3.22
CA ASN A 240 -30.80 23.08 -2.57
C ASN A 240 -29.95 21.83 -2.83
N PRO A 241 -29.07 21.44 -1.89
CA PRO A 241 -28.18 20.34 -2.14
C PRO A 241 -29.10 19.14 -2.09
N ARG A 242 -29.37 18.52 -3.24
CA ARG A 242 -29.94 17.17 -3.21
C ARG A 242 -29.06 16.37 -2.26
N ARG A 243 -29.68 15.94 -1.17
CA ARG A 243 -29.20 15.23 0.03
C ARG A 243 -28.42 13.94 -0.25
N SER A 244 -27.61 13.84 -1.29
CA SER A 244 -26.63 12.77 -1.37
C SER A 244 -25.50 13.12 -0.41
N ASN A 245 -25.41 12.40 0.71
CA ASN A 245 -24.25 12.47 1.60
C ASN A 245 -23.01 12.08 0.77
N PRO A 246 -22.10 13.01 0.42
CA PRO A 246 -20.97 12.73 -0.47
C PRO A 246 -20.11 11.59 0.06
N PHE A 247 -20.04 11.44 1.39
CA PHE A 247 -19.37 10.33 2.06
C PHE A 247 -19.96 8.95 1.70
N ILE A 248 -21.29 8.80 1.66
CA ILE A 248 -21.92 7.52 1.32
C ILE A 248 -21.64 7.16 -0.14
N LEU A 249 -21.72 8.16 -1.04
CA LEU A 249 -21.37 7.97 -2.44
C LEU A 249 -19.88 7.59 -2.59
N ALA A 250 -19.00 8.26 -1.87
CA ALA A 250 -17.56 7.98 -1.82
C ALA A 250 -17.29 6.53 -1.40
N ILE A 251 -17.93 6.03 -0.33
CA ILE A 251 -17.80 4.63 0.09
C ILE A 251 -18.28 3.66 -0.99
N ILE A 252 -19.47 3.89 -1.57
CA ILE A 252 -20.02 3.01 -2.60
C ILE A 252 -19.09 2.93 -3.81
N VAL A 253 -18.57 4.07 -4.26
CA VAL A 253 -17.64 4.12 -5.40
C VAL A 253 -16.29 3.49 -5.03
N CYS A 254 -15.76 3.76 -3.84
CA CYS A 254 -14.54 3.14 -3.34
C CYS A 254 -14.64 1.61 -3.37
N LEU A 255 -15.67 1.04 -2.74
CA LEU A 255 -15.88 -0.40 -2.69
C LEU A 255 -16.17 -0.97 -4.08
N GLY A 256 -16.97 -0.28 -4.91
CA GLY A 256 -17.30 -0.73 -6.27
C GLY A 256 -16.09 -0.79 -7.20
N ILE A 257 -15.21 0.22 -7.17
CA ILE A 257 -13.97 0.22 -7.97
C ILE A 257 -12.95 -0.75 -7.39
N SER A 258 -12.85 -0.89 -6.07
CA SER A 258 -11.99 -1.90 -5.41
C SER A 258 -12.40 -3.32 -5.82
N LEU A 259 -13.70 -3.63 -5.80
CA LEU A 259 -14.26 -4.89 -6.26
C LEU A 259 -13.95 -5.14 -7.74
N ALA A 260 -14.14 -4.13 -8.59
CA ALA A 260 -13.81 -4.23 -10.01
C ALA A 260 -12.31 -4.47 -10.25
N ALA A 261 -11.44 -3.89 -9.42
CA ALA A 261 -9.99 -4.15 -9.48
C ALA A 261 -9.68 -5.62 -9.18
N SER A 262 -10.27 -6.19 -8.13
CA SER A 262 -10.11 -7.62 -7.79
C SER A 262 -10.55 -8.56 -8.92
N TYR A 263 -11.64 -8.23 -9.63
CA TYR A 263 -12.10 -9.02 -10.78
C TYR A 263 -11.15 -9.01 -11.99
N VAL A 264 -10.27 -8.00 -12.10
CA VAL A 264 -9.20 -7.96 -13.10
C VAL A 264 -7.85 -8.40 -12.51
N ASN A 265 -7.87 -9.11 -11.37
CA ASN A 265 -6.72 -9.60 -10.61
C ASN A 265 -5.80 -8.51 -10.02
N LEU A 266 -6.18 -7.23 -10.10
CA LEU A 266 -5.44 -6.15 -9.43
C LEU A 266 -5.77 -6.16 -7.93
N ALA A 267 -4.85 -5.67 -7.10
CA ALA A 267 -5.11 -5.52 -5.68
C ALA A 267 -6.25 -4.52 -5.44
N ALA A 268 -7.20 -4.87 -4.56
CA ALA A 268 -8.36 -4.03 -4.23
C ALA A 268 -7.97 -2.60 -3.81
N ILE A 269 -6.83 -2.47 -3.13
CA ILE A 269 -6.25 -1.19 -2.68
C ILE A 269 -5.94 -0.23 -3.84
N ILE A 270 -5.64 -0.74 -5.04
CA ILE A 270 -5.42 0.08 -6.24
C ILE A 270 -6.75 0.67 -6.69
N GLY A 271 -7.81 -0.14 -6.72
CA GLY A 271 -9.15 0.34 -7.05
C GLY A 271 -9.62 1.42 -6.06
N ALA A 272 -9.35 1.22 -4.77
CA ALA A 272 -9.61 2.21 -3.73
C ALA A 272 -8.84 3.52 -3.98
N PHE A 273 -7.53 3.43 -4.26
CA PHE A 273 -6.72 4.61 -4.57
C PHE A 273 -7.23 5.37 -5.80
N LEU A 274 -7.51 4.65 -6.89
CA LEU A 274 -8.07 5.25 -8.12
C LEU A 274 -9.41 5.93 -7.84
N ALA A 275 -10.30 5.30 -7.05
CA ALA A 275 -11.57 5.90 -6.64
C ALA A 275 -11.35 7.22 -5.88
N GLY A 276 -10.38 7.24 -4.95
CA GLY A 276 -10.02 8.45 -4.21
C GLY A 276 -9.55 9.56 -5.14
N MET A 277 -8.69 9.26 -6.11
CA MET A 277 -8.23 10.25 -7.10
C MET A 277 -9.37 10.83 -7.93
N VAL A 278 -10.39 10.03 -8.26
CA VAL A 278 -11.58 10.52 -8.96
C VAL A 278 -12.30 11.57 -8.11
N PHE A 279 -12.47 11.33 -6.81
CA PHE A 279 -13.09 12.29 -5.90
C PHE A 279 -12.21 13.52 -5.63
N ALA A 280 -10.89 13.36 -5.64
CA ALA A 280 -9.95 14.47 -5.45
C ALA A 280 -10.11 15.58 -6.51
N GLU A 281 -10.51 15.22 -7.74
CA GLU A 281 -10.79 16.18 -8.82
C GLU A 281 -12.10 16.99 -8.58
N PHE A 282 -12.98 16.54 -7.67
CA PHE A 282 -14.27 17.17 -7.33
C PHE A 282 -14.38 17.52 -5.83
N LYS A 283 -13.26 17.75 -5.18
CA LYS A 283 -13.17 18.01 -3.74
C LYS A 283 -14.08 19.15 -3.27
N GLU A 284 -14.22 20.20 -4.08
CA GLU A 284 -15.06 21.36 -3.74
C GLU A 284 -16.56 21.05 -3.83
N GLU A 285 -16.96 20.14 -4.72
CA GLU A 285 -18.35 19.77 -4.94
C GLU A 285 -18.82 18.59 -4.08
N LEU A 286 -17.91 17.65 -3.77
CA LEU A 286 -18.18 16.41 -3.05
C LEU A 286 -17.20 16.21 -1.87
N PRO A 287 -17.20 17.12 -0.87
CA PRO A 287 -16.32 17.00 0.29
C PRO A 287 -16.69 15.75 1.09
N CYS A 288 -15.69 14.92 1.39
CA CYS A 288 -15.86 13.69 2.18
C CYS A 288 -14.61 13.30 2.99
N GLU A 289 -13.58 14.13 2.97
CA GLU A 289 -12.28 13.80 3.55
C GLU A 289 -12.31 13.68 5.06
N GLU A 290 -13.06 14.53 5.75
CA GLU A 290 -13.12 14.51 7.22
C GLU A 290 -13.82 13.23 7.72
N GLU A 291 -14.88 12.82 7.06
CA GLU A 291 -15.62 11.59 7.37
C GLU A 291 -14.77 10.35 7.03
N VAL A 292 -14.08 10.34 5.90
CA VAL A 292 -13.16 9.25 5.51
C VAL A 292 -11.97 9.17 6.47
N GLN A 293 -11.40 10.31 6.89
CA GLN A 293 -10.35 10.34 7.89
C GLN A 293 -10.83 9.77 9.23
N SER A 294 -12.07 10.08 9.63
CA SER A 294 -12.67 9.53 10.85
C SER A 294 -12.82 8.02 10.78
N LEU A 295 -13.28 7.49 9.63
CA LEU A 295 -13.34 6.05 9.37
C LEU A 295 -11.95 5.40 9.43
N ASN A 296 -10.94 6.04 8.84
CA ASN A 296 -9.56 5.55 8.84
C ASN A 296 -8.93 5.52 10.23
N GLN A 297 -9.28 6.44 11.12
CA GLN A 297 -8.81 6.39 12.50
C GLN A 297 -9.26 5.13 13.24
N PHE A 298 -10.38 4.52 12.81
CA PHE A 298 -10.88 3.27 13.34
C PHE A 298 -10.34 2.03 12.61
N LEU A 299 -10.43 1.99 11.27
CA LEU A 299 -10.11 0.77 10.50
C LEU A 299 -8.61 0.52 10.30
N VAL A 300 -7.84 1.57 10.00
CA VAL A 300 -6.42 1.42 9.61
C VAL A 300 -5.54 0.74 10.66
N PRO A 301 -5.71 0.97 11.98
CA PRO A 301 -4.93 0.24 12.99
C PRO A 301 -5.04 -1.28 12.87
N PHE A 302 -6.20 -1.83 12.50
CA PHE A 302 -6.36 -3.28 12.36
C PHE A 302 -5.51 -3.86 11.24
N PHE A 303 -5.31 -3.13 10.14
CA PHE A 303 -4.37 -3.51 9.09
C PHE A 303 -2.95 -3.69 9.62
N PHE A 304 -2.43 -2.67 10.31
CA PHE A 304 -1.06 -2.70 10.81
C PHE A 304 -0.85 -3.71 11.94
N ILE A 305 -1.86 -3.91 12.79
CA ILE A 305 -1.84 -4.97 13.82
C ILE A 305 -1.81 -6.34 13.14
N TYR A 306 -2.67 -6.60 12.17
CA TYR A 306 -2.72 -7.88 11.46
C TYR A 306 -1.38 -8.17 10.77
N VAL A 307 -0.78 -7.17 10.09
CA VAL A 307 0.59 -7.29 9.53
C VAL A 307 1.61 -7.69 10.60
N GLY A 308 1.53 -7.11 11.80
CA GLY A 308 2.39 -7.50 12.92
C GLY A 308 2.10 -8.89 13.47
N MET A 309 0.84 -9.36 13.41
CA MET A 309 0.46 -10.68 13.90
C MET A 309 0.93 -11.83 13.01
N GLN A 310 1.28 -11.54 11.75
CA GLN A 310 1.87 -12.51 10.82
C GLN A 310 3.34 -12.86 11.17
N VAL A 311 3.90 -12.23 12.20
CA VAL A 311 5.28 -12.45 12.63
C VAL A 311 5.33 -13.66 13.57
N ASP A 312 5.76 -14.81 13.07
CA ASP A 312 6.08 -15.98 13.90
C ASP A 312 7.58 -16.06 14.18
N LEU A 313 7.99 -15.69 15.40
CA LEU A 313 9.39 -15.73 15.82
C LEU A 313 9.92 -17.16 16.06
N SER A 314 9.04 -18.15 16.18
CA SER A 314 9.43 -19.55 16.44
C SER A 314 9.97 -20.26 15.19
N ALA A 315 9.71 -19.71 14.00
CA ALA A 315 10.10 -20.27 12.72
C ALA A 315 11.58 -20.01 12.33
N PHE A 316 12.35 -19.25 13.13
CA PHE A 316 13.72 -18.86 12.80
C PHE A 316 14.77 -19.72 13.53
N ASP A 317 15.47 -20.58 12.78
CA ASP A 317 16.79 -21.06 13.17
C ASP A 317 17.89 -20.07 12.75
N LEU A 318 19.12 -20.31 13.22
CA LEU A 318 20.24 -19.37 12.99
C LEU A 318 20.56 -19.21 11.49
N GLU A 319 20.46 -20.26 10.70
CA GLU A 319 20.75 -20.24 9.26
C GLU A 319 19.68 -19.45 8.49
N THR A 320 18.40 -19.73 8.77
CA THR A 320 17.26 -19.01 8.20
C THR A 320 17.33 -17.53 8.56
N LEU A 321 17.72 -17.19 9.80
CA LEU A 321 17.88 -15.80 10.24
C LEU A 321 19.00 -15.08 9.49
N ILE A 322 20.15 -15.72 9.25
CA ILE A 322 21.25 -15.13 8.48
C ILE A 322 20.81 -14.85 7.04
N LEU A 323 20.12 -15.80 6.40
CA LEU A 323 19.58 -15.61 5.06
C LEU A 323 18.53 -14.49 5.04
N ALA A 324 17.62 -14.47 6.02
CA ALA A 324 16.58 -13.46 6.13
C ALA A 324 17.16 -12.04 6.27
N ILE A 325 18.21 -11.87 7.08
CA ILE A 325 18.94 -10.61 7.19
C ILE A 325 19.60 -10.24 5.86
N GLY A 326 20.26 -11.19 5.19
CA GLY A 326 20.90 -10.98 3.90
C GLY A 326 19.90 -10.52 2.82
N VAL A 327 18.79 -11.23 2.67
CA VAL A 327 17.71 -10.92 1.73
C VAL A 327 17.10 -9.55 2.05
N THR A 328 16.89 -9.23 3.34
CA THR A 328 16.37 -7.92 3.78
C THR A 328 17.31 -6.79 3.38
N ILE A 329 18.60 -6.93 3.63
CA ILE A 329 19.61 -5.91 3.28
C ILE A 329 19.62 -5.70 1.76
N ILE A 330 19.63 -6.77 0.98
CA ILE A 330 19.60 -6.67 -0.49
C ILE A 330 18.31 -5.99 -0.93
N ALA A 331 17.15 -6.41 -0.43
CA ALA A 331 15.85 -5.83 -0.78
C ALA A 331 15.80 -4.31 -0.54
N LEU A 332 16.31 -3.86 0.61
CA LEU A 332 16.43 -2.44 0.95
C LEU A 332 17.38 -1.71 0.01
N LEU A 333 18.59 -2.24 -0.21
CA LEU A 333 19.60 -1.60 -1.05
C LEU A 333 19.15 -1.50 -2.50
N THR A 334 18.57 -2.56 -3.06
CA THR A 334 18.14 -2.58 -4.46
C THR A 334 16.98 -1.64 -4.72
N LYS A 335 16.01 -1.49 -3.80
CA LYS A 335 14.95 -0.47 -3.94
C LYS A 335 15.51 0.91 -3.73
N PHE A 336 16.34 1.12 -2.70
CA PHE A 336 16.94 2.42 -2.45
C PHE A 336 17.73 2.93 -3.67
N ILE A 337 18.56 2.06 -4.26
CA ILE A 337 19.37 2.39 -5.43
C ILE A 337 18.49 2.50 -6.68
N GLY A 338 17.66 1.51 -6.99
CA GLY A 338 16.84 1.49 -8.22
C GLY A 338 15.86 2.65 -8.30
N CYS A 339 15.06 2.84 -7.25
CA CYS A 339 14.12 3.94 -7.16
C CYS A 339 14.83 5.29 -7.00
N GLY A 340 15.96 5.34 -6.28
CA GLY A 340 16.78 6.54 -6.16
C GLY A 340 17.35 7.01 -7.51
N ILE A 341 17.89 6.09 -8.31
CA ILE A 341 18.36 6.38 -9.69
C ILE A 341 17.19 6.87 -10.55
N GLY A 342 16.03 6.22 -10.46
CA GLY A 342 14.84 6.64 -11.20
C GLY A 342 14.38 8.06 -10.86
N ALA A 343 14.58 8.49 -9.61
CA ALA A 343 14.24 9.81 -9.12
C ALA A 343 15.42 10.82 -9.13
N TRP A 344 16.59 10.45 -9.66
CA TRP A 344 17.83 11.23 -9.53
C TRP A 344 17.70 12.68 -10.03
N LYS A 345 16.89 12.90 -11.07
CA LYS A 345 16.63 14.23 -11.65
C LYS A 345 15.96 15.22 -10.67
N LEU A 346 15.37 14.74 -9.58
CA LEU A 346 14.76 15.57 -8.53
C LEU A 346 15.79 16.05 -7.49
N GLY A 347 17.05 15.68 -7.64
CA GLY A 347 18.14 15.95 -6.70
C GLY A 347 18.36 14.82 -5.69
N PRO A 348 19.56 14.73 -5.09
CA PRO A 348 19.98 13.57 -4.29
C PRO A 348 19.14 13.37 -3.03
N LYS A 349 18.71 14.45 -2.36
CA LYS A 349 17.84 14.37 -1.17
C LYS A 349 16.47 13.78 -1.53
N SER A 350 15.88 14.23 -2.65
CA SER A 350 14.59 13.75 -3.14
C SER A 350 14.68 12.31 -3.62
N ALA A 351 15.77 11.96 -4.31
CA ALA A 351 16.06 10.60 -4.75
C ALA A 351 16.17 9.62 -3.58
N ALA A 352 16.85 10.02 -2.49
CA ALA A 352 16.93 9.19 -1.28
C ALA A 352 15.55 8.98 -0.62
N ILE A 353 14.72 10.04 -0.56
CA ILE A 353 13.35 9.95 -0.06
C ILE A 353 12.52 8.97 -0.89
N VAL A 354 12.57 9.07 -2.23
CA VAL A 354 11.85 8.15 -3.13
C VAL A 354 12.38 6.72 -2.99
N GLY A 355 13.71 6.55 -2.92
CA GLY A 355 14.35 5.25 -2.71
C GLY A 355 13.87 4.52 -1.46
N ILE A 356 13.88 5.20 -0.32
CA ILE A 356 13.38 4.64 0.95
C ILE A 356 11.85 4.53 0.95
N GLY A 357 11.14 5.47 0.34
CA GLY A 357 9.68 5.44 0.25
C GLY A 357 9.13 4.24 -0.54
N MET A 358 9.91 3.69 -1.46
CA MET A 358 9.56 2.47 -2.21
C MET A 358 10.08 1.19 -1.55
N ALA A 359 10.81 1.29 -0.44
CA ALA A 359 11.45 0.15 0.21
C ALA A 359 10.51 -0.79 1.00
N PRO A 360 9.44 -0.32 1.68
CA PRO A 360 8.50 -1.20 2.37
C PRO A 360 7.95 -2.29 1.48
N ARG A 361 7.83 -3.48 2.04
CA ARG A 361 7.25 -4.67 1.45
C ARG A 361 6.10 -5.10 2.34
N GLY A 362 5.11 -5.79 1.80
CA GLY A 362 3.94 -6.09 2.60
C GLY A 362 3.13 -7.20 2.01
N GLU A 363 1.83 -6.94 1.93
CA GLU A 363 0.77 -7.87 1.56
C GLU A 363 1.09 -8.64 0.27
N VAL A 364 1.50 -7.97 -0.80
CA VAL A 364 1.75 -8.63 -2.09
C VAL A 364 2.93 -9.60 -2.01
N GLY A 365 4.02 -9.24 -1.32
CA GLY A 365 5.17 -10.13 -1.14
C GLY A 365 4.82 -11.38 -0.32
N ILE A 366 3.93 -11.22 0.67
CA ILE A 366 3.40 -12.33 1.47
C ILE A 366 2.50 -13.23 0.62
N VAL A 367 1.62 -12.65 -0.21
CA VAL A 367 0.78 -13.43 -1.15
C VAL A 367 1.62 -14.28 -2.09
N VAL A 368 2.72 -13.72 -2.63
CA VAL A 368 3.66 -14.48 -3.46
C VAL A 368 4.25 -15.66 -2.67
N ALA A 369 4.65 -15.45 -1.42
CA ALA A 369 5.17 -16.50 -0.56
C ALA A 369 4.12 -17.59 -0.27
N THR A 370 2.88 -17.20 0.03
CA THR A 370 1.78 -18.12 0.33
C THR A 370 1.41 -18.96 -0.88
N LEU A 371 1.36 -18.38 -2.08
CA LEU A 371 1.14 -19.14 -3.31
C LEU A 371 2.28 -20.13 -3.57
N ALA A 372 3.52 -19.67 -3.43
CA ALA A 372 4.70 -20.50 -3.66
C ALA A 372 4.77 -21.69 -2.68
N PHE A 373 4.52 -21.45 -1.40
CA PHE A 373 4.59 -22.47 -0.35
C PHE A 373 3.32 -23.34 -0.32
N GLY A 374 2.16 -22.72 -0.18
CA GLY A 374 0.90 -23.41 0.07
C GLY A 374 0.26 -24.01 -1.17
N THR A 375 0.24 -23.28 -2.29
CA THR A 375 -0.45 -23.73 -3.52
C THR A 375 0.45 -24.60 -4.38
N TYR A 376 1.69 -24.18 -4.61
CA TYR A 376 2.59 -24.86 -5.54
C TYR A 376 3.62 -25.77 -4.88
N GLY A 377 3.89 -25.61 -3.57
CA GLY A 377 4.91 -26.38 -2.87
C GLY A 377 6.33 -26.17 -3.44
N LEU A 378 6.60 -25.00 -4.02
CA LEU A 378 7.83 -24.68 -4.75
C LEU A 378 8.91 -24.00 -3.89
N ILE A 379 8.58 -23.59 -2.66
CA ILE A 379 9.54 -23.07 -1.69
C ILE A 379 9.46 -23.84 -0.37
N THR A 380 10.57 -23.90 0.35
CA THR A 380 10.63 -24.51 1.70
C THR A 380 10.00 -23.60 2.75
N SER A 381 9.68 -24.17 3.92
CA SER A 381 9.21 -23.40 5.09
C SER A 381 10.21 -22.33 5.53
N SER A 382 11.51 -22.61 5.43
CA SER A 382 12.58 -21.65 5.72
C SER A 382 12.56 -20.46 4.76
N LEU A 383 12.42 -20.69 3.45
CA LEU A 383 12.32 -19.61 2.46
C LEU A 383 11.03 -18.80 2.60
N PHE A 384 9.92 -19.46 2.97
CA PHE A 384 8.69 -18.77 3.34
C PHE A 384 8.95 -17.82 4.53
N ALA A 385 9.53 -18.32 5.62
CA ALA A 385 9.89 -17.50 6.79
C ALA A 385 10.84 -16.33 6.45
N VAL A 386 11.78 -16.53 5.53
CA VAL A 386 12.67 -15.47 5.01
C VAL A 386 11.89 -14.35 4.32
N ILE A 387 10.91 -14.67 3.48
CA ILE A 387 10.08 -13.65 2.79
C ILE A 387 9.25 -12.89 3.80
N ILE A 388 8.62 -13.60 4.75
CA ILE A 388 7.84 -12.99 5.83
C ILE A 388 8.73 -12.03 6.64
N PHE A 389 9.91 -12.49 7.08
CA PHE A 389 10.89 -11.65 7.78
C PHE A 389 11.27 -10.40 7.01
N MET A 390 11.65 -10.55 5.74
CA MET A 390 12.04 -9.43 4.89
C MET A 390 10.90 -8.44 4.73
N SER A 391 9.67 -8.94 4.53
CA SER A 391 8.48 -8.12 4.40
C SER A 391 8.27 -7.22 5.61
N MET A 392 8.41 -7.81 6.79
CA MET A 392 8.19 -7.15 8.08
C MET A 392 9.36 -6.23 8.45
N ALA A 393 10.59 -6.68 8.27
CA ALA A 393 11.78 -5.91 8.58
C ALA A 393 11.86 -4.63 7.73
N THR A 394 11.60 -4.71 6.43
CA THR A 394 11.56 -3.53 5.55
C THR A 394 10.45 -2.56 5.95
N THR A 395 9.29 -3.09 6.35
CA THR A 395 8.14 -2.33 6.87
C THR A 395 8.43 -1.58 8.16
N ILE A 396 9.24 -2.14 9.05
CA ILE A 396 9.62 -1.50 10.31
C ILE A 396 10.77 -0.51 10.10
N ILE A 397 11.74 -0.84 9.25
CA ILE A 397 12.97 -0.07 9.03
C ILE A 397 12.73 1.19 8.21
N ALA A 398 11.89 1.13 7.17
CA ALA A 398 11.74 2.25 6.24
C ALA A 398 11.00 3.47 6.83
N PRO A 399 9.92 3.37 7.63
CA PRO A 399 9.20 4.53 8.16
C PRO A 399 10.05 5.51 9.00
N PRO A 400 10.90 5.07 9.95
CA PRO A 400 11.80 5.96 10.68
C PRO A 400 12.78 6.70 9.76
N ILE A 401 13.37 5.98 8.79
CA ILE A 401 14.35 6.55 7.86
C ILE A 401 13.66 7.56 6.95
N LEU A 402 12.49 7.23 6.43
CA LEU A 402 11.70 8.13 5.59
C LEU A 402 11.32 9.41 6.35
N THR A 403 10.84 9.27 7.58
CA THR A 403 10.49 10.40 8.47
C THR A 403 11.70 11.31 8.68
N TRP A 404 12.86 10.73 8.95
CA TRP A 404 14.11 11.47 9.15
C TRP A 404 14.57 12.20 7.88
N LEU A 405 14.52 11.54 6.72
CA LEU A 405 14.89 12.14 5.43
C LEU A 405 14.01 13.34 5.07
N PHE A 406 12.70 13.23 5.25
CA PHE A 406 11.78 14.35 5.04
C PHE A 406 12.07 15.53 5.97
N ARG A 407 12.28 15.28 7.27
CA ARG A 407 12.62 16.35 8.23
C ARG A 407 13.90 17.07 7.85
N ARG A 408 14.96 16.34 7.56
CA ARG A 408 16.25 16.91 7.17
C ARG A 408 16.16 17.74 5.89
N LYS A 409 15.34 17.32 4.93
CA LYS A 409 15.09 18.10 3.71
C LYS A 409 14.36 19.41 4.03
N ILE A 410 13.29 19.36 4.81
CA ILE A 410 12.51 20.55 5.21
C ILE A 410 13.38 21.54 5.99
N GLU A 411 14.20 21.05 6.91
CA GLU A 411 15.17 21.88 7.66
C GLU A 411 16.13 22.60 6.71
N SER A 412 16.69 21.91 5.71
CA SER A 412 17.56 22.55 4.73
C SER A 412 16.85 23.58 3.85
N GLU A 413 15.61 23.32 3.42
CA GLU A 413 14.81 24.28 2.65
C GLU A 413 14.50 25.55 3.46
N ASN A 414 14.30 25.41 4.77
CA ASN A 414 14.03 26.55 5.66
C ASN A 414 15.30 27.40 5.88
N LEU A 415 16.46 26.77 6.03
CA LEU A 415 17.74 27.48 6.17
C LEU A 415 18.07 28.31 4.92
N GLU A 416 17.93 27.72 3.73
CA GLU A 416 18.16 28.43 2.45
C GLU A 416 17.23 29.65 2.27
N LYS A 417 15.99 29.58 2.76
CA LYS A 417 15.05 30.72 2.72
C LYS A 417 15.44 31.87 3.64
N VAL A 418 16.04 31.57 4.80
CA VAL A 418 16.47 32.57 5.77
C VAL A 418 17.75 33.28 5.27
N GLU A 419 18.67 32.54 4.68
CA GLU A 419 19.88 33.11 4.06
C GLU A 419 19.56 33.92 2.80
N GLY A 420 18.58 33.49 1.99
CA GLY A 420 18.16 34.22 0.79
C GLY A 420 17.30 35.47 1.02
N THR A 421 16.85 35.74 2.26
CA THR A 421 16.11 36.97 2.62
C THR A 421 16.98 38.01 3.33
N THR A 422 18.25 37.68 3.60
CA THR A 422 19.22 38.57 4.25
C THR A 422 20.30 39.13 3.30
N GLY A 423 20.22 38.81 2.00
CA GLY A 423 21.01 39.42 0.92
C GLY A 423 20.11 40.13 -0.08
#